data_AF-A0A7K9TCB4-F1
#
_entry.id   AF-A0A7K9TCB4-F1
#
_cell.length_a   1.000
_cell.length_b   1.000
_cell.length_c   1.000
_cell.angle_alpha   90.00
_cell.angle_beta   90.00
_cell.angle_gamma   90.00
#
_symmetry.space_group_name_H-M   'P 1'
#
loop_
_entity.id
_entity.type
_entity.pdbx_description
1 polymer ?
#
loop_
_entity_poly.entity_id
_entity_poly.type
_entity_poly.pdbx_seq_one_letter_code
_entity_poly.pdbx_strand_id
1 'polypeptide(L)'
;MHVGGEVDVRSAYCAASVASLTNILTPTLFAGTAEWIVRCQNWEGGIGGVPGMEAHGGYTFCGMAALVILKKEHLLNLQSLLRWVTSRQMRFEGGFQGRCNKLVDGCYSFWQAGLLPLLHRALHARGDTALSMSHWMFDQSALQEYILLCCQCPAGGLLDKPGKSRDFYHTCYCLSGLSIAQHFGSGEIHHEVVMGPPENRLQPTHPVYNLTPQKVVRAVMHFLQQPVPSLE
;
A
#
# COMPACT_ATOMS: atom_id res chain seq x y z
N MET A 1 2.13 9.65 -18.33
CA MET A 1 2.12 10.55 -17.17
C MET A 1 2.88 11.84 -17.37
N HIS A 2 4.01 11.80 -18.06
CA HIS A 2 4.76 12.99 -18.44
C HIS A 2 4.03 13.78 -19.55
N VAL A 3 4.65 14.86 -20.03
CA VAL A 3 4.17 15.66 -21.16
C VAL A 3 3.87 14.76 -22.36
N GLY A 4 2.61 14.72 -22.82
CA GLY A 4 2.16 13.90 -23.94
C GLY A 4 2.00 12.40 -23.64
N GLY A 5 2.07 11.97 -22.39
CA GLY A 5 1.95 10.56 -22.00
C GLY A 5 0.53 10.11 -21.61
N GLU A 6 0.45 8.90 -21.07
CA GLU A 6 -0.78 8.24 -20.60
C GLU A 6 -1.32 8.84 -19.29
N VAL A 7 -2.57 8.48 -18.92
CA VAL A 7 -3.24 8.88 -17.67
C VAL A 7 -3.81 7.66 -16.96
N ASP A 8 -3.51 7.51 -15.68
CA ASP A 8 -4.09 6.53 -14.75
C ASP A 8 -3.84 6.94 -13.27
N VAL A 9 -4.24 6.13 -12.30
CA VAL A 9 -4.16 6.51 -10.89
C VAL A 9 -2.73 6.56 -10.34
N ARG A 10 -1.72 6.05 -11.07
CA ARG A 10 -0.32 6.12 -10.64
C ARG A 10 0.14 7.57 -10.50
N SER A 11 -0.30 8.50 -11.36
CA SER A 11 0.15 9.91 -11.28
C SER A 11 -0.40 10.58 -10.07
N ALA A 12 -1.66 10.32 -9.72
CA ALA A 12 -2.28 10.89 -8.54
C ALA A 12 -1.47 10.52 -7.28
N TYR A 13 -1.10 9.25 -7.15
CA TYR A 13 -0.24 8.80 -6.06
C TYR A 13 1.18 9.38 -6.13
N CYS A 14 1.86 9.30 -7.28
CA CYS A 14 3.21 9.83 -7.42
C CYS A 14 3.26 11.33 -7.09
N ALA A 15 2.34 12.12 -7.64
CA ALA A 15 2.24 13.55 -7.38
C ALA A 15 1.90 13.84 -5.92
N ALA A 16 0.88 13.19 -5.35
CA ALA A 16 0.50 13.41 -3.96
C ALA A 16 1.63 13.03 -3.00
N SER A 17 2.33 11.93 -3.27
CA SER A 17 3.45 11.42 -2.47
C SER A 17 4.61 12.42 -2.42
N VAL A 18 5.08 12.89 -3.57
CA VAL A 18 6.20 13.86 -3.59
C VAL A 18 5.75 15.21 -3.05
N ALA A 19 4.53 15.66 -3.37
CA ALA A 19 4.03 16.96 -2.96
C ALA A 19 3.86 17.06 -1.43
N SER A 20 3.36 15.99 -0.79
CA SER A 20 3.19 15.95 0.65
C SER A 20 4.52 15.84 1.40
N LEU A 21 5.47 15.05 0.90
CA LEU A 21 6.78 14.90 1.54
C LEU A 21 7.61 16.19 1.47
N THR A 22 7.45 16.96 0.39
CA THR A 22 8.26 18.17 0.12
C THR A 22 7.55 19.48 0.46
N ASN A 23 6.39 19.43 1.11
CA ASN A 23 5.61 20.60 1.51
C ASN A 23 5.30 21.57 0.34
N ILE A 24 4.88 21.02 -0.81
CA ILE A 24 4.50 21.82 -2.00
C ILE A 24 3.02 21.66 -2.36
N LEU A 25 2.19 21.18 -1.42
CA LEU A 25 0.75 21.10 -1.59
C LEU A 25 0.14 22.52 -1.63
N THR A 26 -0.53 22.86 -2.73
CA THR A 26 -1.35 24.08 -2.84
C THR A 26 -2.85 23.74 -2.81
N PRO A 27 -3.73 24.70 -2.48
CA PRO A 27 -5.18 24.45 -2.46
C PRO A 27 -5.76 23.96 -3.80
N THR A 28 -5.14 24.35 -4.92
CA THR A 28 -5.63 24.06 -6.27
C THR A 28 -4.94 22.86 -6.93
N LEU A 29 -3.75 22.47 -6.49
CA LEU A 29 -2.94 21.41 -7.13
C LEU A 29 -3.69 20.08 -7.28
N PHE A 30 -4.50 19.72 -6.29
CA PHE A 30 -5.27 18.47 -6.27
C PHE A 30 -6.78 18.66 -6.38
N ALA A 31 -7.23 19.84 -6.84
CA ALA A 31 -8.65 20.09 -7.06
C ALA A 31 -9.23 19.06 -8.07
N GLY A 32 -10.34 18.41 -7.70
CA GLY A 32 -10.97 17.37 -8.53
C GLY A 32 -10.27 16.01 -8.54
N THR A 33 -9.09 15.89 -7.93
CA THR A 33 -8.31 14.63 -7.96
C THR A 33 -8.99 13.54 -7.14
N ALA A 34 -9.51 13.88 -5.96
CA ALA A 34 -10.15 12.89 -5.09
C ALA A 34 -11.40 12.29 -5.76
N GLU A 35 -12.22 13.13 -6.39
CA GLU A 35 -13.42 12.74 -7.12
C GLU A 35 -13.05 11.85 -8.32
N TRP A 36 -11.97 12.18 -9.04
CA TRP A 36 -11.50 11.35 -10.14
C TRP A 36 -11.02 9.96 -9.68
N ILE A 37 -10.28 9.88 -8.55
CA ILE A 37 -9.87 8.59 -7.96
C ILE A 37 -11.10 7.77 -7.55
N VAL A 38 -12.11 8.40 -6.94
CA VAL A 38 -13.33 7.71 -6.50
C VAL A 38 -14.06 7.05 -7.67
N ARG A 39 -14.12 7.70 -8.84
CA ARG A 39 -14.68 7.09 -10.07
C ARG A 39 -13.90 5.88 -10.58
N CYS A 40 -12.66 5.68 -10.11
CA CYS A 40 -11.85 4.52 -10.45
C CYS A 40 -12.19 3.30 -9.56
N GLN A 41 -12.88 3.50 -8.43
CA GLN A 41 -13.46 2.38 -7.67
C GLN A 41 -14.61 1.75 -8.47
N ASN A 42 -14.57 0.44 -8.66
CA ASN A 42 -15.55 -0.26 -9.50
C ASN A 42 -16.45 -1.22 -8.67
N TRP A 43 -17.28 -2.00 -9.38
CA TRP A 43 -18.23 -2.95 -8.80
C TRP A 43 -17.59 -4.06 -7.96
N GLU A 44 -16.31 -4.37 -8.18
CA GLU A 44 -15.58 -5.37 -7.41
C GLU A 44 -15.22 -4.85 -6.01
N GLY A 45 -15.18 -3.53 -5.82
CA GLY A 45 -14.80 -2.83 -4.60
C GLY A 45 -13.37 -2.29 -4.61
N GLY A 46 -12.47 -2.85 -5.41
CA GLY A 46 -11.14 -2.28 -5.64
C GLY A 46 -11.14 -1.13 -6.66
N ILE A 47 -9.95 -0.62 -6.98
CA ILE A 47 -9.77 0.54 -7.88
C ILE A 47 -9.02 0.10 -9.13
N GLY A 48 -9.52 0.53 -10.30
CA GLY A 48 -8.86 0.36 -11.59
C GLY A 48 -7.89 1.50 -11.93
N GLY A 49 -7.13 1.34 -13.02
CA GLY A 49 -6.18 2.37 -13.46
C GLY A 49 -6.86 3.68 -13.85
N VAL A 50 -8.03 3.57 -14.50
CA VAL A 50 -8.91 4.69 -14.88
C VAL A 50 -10.37 4.27 -14.63
N PRO A 51 -11.33 5.20 -14.65
CA PRO A 51 -12.74 4.87 -14.45
C PRO A 51 -13.24 3.79 -15.43
N GLY A 52 -13.96 2.81 -14.89
CA GLY A 52 -14.50 1.68 -15.65
C GLY A 52 -13.56 0.47 -15.81
N MET A 53 -12.29 0.57 -15.40
CA MET A 53 -11.35 -0.55 -15.51
C MET A 53 -11.48 -1.56 -14.36
N GLU A 54 -10.98 -2.78 -14.60
CA GLU A 54 -10.85 -3.86 -13.61
C GLU A 54 -10.03 -3.41 -12.39
N ALA A 55 -10.46 -3.85 -11.21
CA ALA A 55 -9.79 -3.54 -9.96
C ALA A 55 -8.44 -4.27 -9.87
N HIS A 56 -7.38 -3.55 -9.50
CA HIS A 56 -6.01 -4.07 -9.53
C HIS A 56 -5.19 -3.60 -8.34
N GLY A 57 -4.47 -4.49 -7.66
CA GLY A 57 -3.77 -4.21 -6.41
C GLY A 57 -2.88 -2.97 -6.46
N GLY A 58 -2.04 -2.85 -7.48
CA GLY A 58 -1.19 -1.66 -7.67
C GLY A 58 -1.98 -0.35 -7.82
N TYR A 59 -3.06 -0.34 -8.61
CA TYR A 59 -3.90 0.85 -8.79
C TYR A 59 -4.74 1.15 -7.55
N THR A 60 -5.23 0.12 -6.86
CA THR A 60 -5.89 0.23 -5.56
C THR A 60 -5.00 0.85 -4.50
N PHE A 61 -3.75 0.40 -4.40
CA PHE A 61 -2.77 1.04 -3.52
C PHE A 61 -2.59 2.51 -3.86
N CYS A 62 -2.31 2.83 -5.13
CA CYS A 62 -2.13 4.22 -5.56
C CYS A 62 -3.33 5.10 -5.21
N GLY A 63 -4.55 4.64 -5.53
CA GLY A 63 -5.78 5.40 -5.25
C GLY A 63 -6.02 5.61 -3.76
N MET A 64 -5.95 4.54 -2.96
CA MET A 64 -6.16 4.62 -1.51
C MET A 64 -5.07 5.46 -0.82
N ALA A 65 -3.80 5.25 -1.15
CA ALA A 65 -2.68 6.00 -0.56
C ALA A 65 -2.74 7.49 -0.94
N ALA A 66 -3.09 7.82 -2.18
CA ALA A 66 -3.31 9.21 -2.59
C ALA A 66 -4.44 9.86 -1.80
N LEU A 67 -5.60 9.20 -1.66
CA LEU A 67 -6.71 9.72 -0.86
C LEU A 67 -6.35 9.85 0.63
N VAL A 68 -5.51 8.97 1.16
CA VAL A 68 -4.94 9.06 2.51
C VAL A 68 -4.10 10.33 2.70
N ILE A 69 -3.28 10.68 1.72
CA ILE A 69 -2.49 11.92 1.72
C ILE A 69 -3.43 13.14 1.65
N LEU A 70 -4.44 13.07 0.79
CA LEU A 70 -5.42 14.15 0.59
C LEU A 70 -6.49 14.25 1.69
N LYS A 71 -6.52 13.30 2.65
CA LYS A 71 -7.52 13.20 3.73
C LYS A 71 -8.95 13.05 3.19
N LYS A 72 -9.12 12.25 2.14
CA LYS A 72 -10.38 12.05 1.39
C LYS A 72 -10.78 10.56 1.26
N GLU A 73 -10.26 9.70 2.11
CA GLU A 73 -10.56 8.26 2.14
C GLU A 73 -12.06 7.99 2.34
N HIS A 74 -12.76 8.91 3.00
CA HIS A 74 -14.19 8.79 3.27
C HIS A 74 -15.07 8.77 2.02
N LEU A 75 -14.54 9.22 0.87
CA LEU A 75 -15.25 9.22 -0.40
C LEU A 75 -15.32 7.84 -1.07
N LEU A 76 -14.44 6.90 -0.69
CA LEU A 76 -14.51 5.53 -1.17
C LEU A 76 -15.52 4.71 -0.36
N ASN A 77 -16.10 3.69 -1.00
CA ASN A 77 -16.77 2.62 -0.28
C ASN A 77 -15.71 1.71 0.36
N LEU A 78 -15.34 2.01 1.61
CA LEU A 78 -14.30 1.26 2.33
C LEU A 78 -14.71 -0.19 2.65
N GLN A 79 -16.01 -0.47 2.76
CA GLN A 79 -16.49 -1.82 3.05
C GLN A 79 -16.28 -2.75 1.85
N SER A 80 -16.67 -2.32 0.64
CA SER A 80 -16.43 -3.11 -0.57
C SER A 80 -14.93 -3.21 -0.87
N LEU A 81 -14.16 -2.15 -0.63
CA LEU A 81 -12.71 -2.16 -0.77
C LEU A 81 -12.03 -3.16 0.18
N LEU A 82 -12.41 -3.15 1.46
CA LEU A 82 -11.89 -4.10 2.45
C LEU A 82 -12.21 -5.53 2.03
N ARG A 83 -13.47 -5.82 1.68
CA ARG A 83 -13.86 -7.15 1.19
C ARG A 83 -13.08 -7.56 -0.06
N TRP A 84 -12.86 -6.63 -0.98
CA TRP A 84 -12.12 -6.91 -2.21
C TRP A 84 -10.68 -7.30 -1.88
N VAL A 85 -9.94 -6.49 -1.11
CA VAL A 85 -8.52 -6.75 -0.86
C VAL A 85 -8.30 -8.01 -0.03
N THR A 86 -9.14 -8.30 0.97
CA THR A 86 -9.01 -9.55 1.75
C THR A 86 -9.26 -10.79 0.90
N SER A 87 -10.13 -10.68 -0.12
CA SER A 87 -10.35 -11.74 -1.10
C SER A 87 -9.21 -11.92 -2.11
N ARG A 88 -8.16 -11.09 -2.07
CA ARG A 88 -6.95 -11.21 -2.92
C ARG A 88 -5.86 -12.04 -2.28
N GLN A 89 -5.95 -12.36 -1.00
CA GLN A 89 -5.03 -13.31 -0.39
C GLN A 89 -5.38 -14.72 -0.84
N MET A 90 -4.38 -15.46 -1.31
CA MET A 90 -4.55 -16.78 -1.88
C MET A 90 -4.65 -17.80 -0.76
N ARG A 91 -5.80 -18.49 -0.67
CA ARG A 91 -6.10 -19.44 0.43
C ARG A 91 -5.11 -20.60 0.57
N PHE A 92 -4.36 -20.93 -0.48
CA PHE A 92 -3.42 -22.04 -0.50
C PHE A 92 -1.98 -21.52 -0.48
N GLU A 93 -1.65 -20.61 -1.39
CA GLU A 93 -0.29 -20.08 -1.52
C GLU A 93 0.09 -19.12 -0.38
N GLY A 94 -0.86 -18.49 0.31
CA GLY A 94 -0.62 -17.52 1.38
C GLY A 94 -0.25 -16.10 0.91
N GLY A 95 0.36 -16.00 -0.28
CA GLY A 95 0.62 -14.73 -0.98
C GLY A 95 -0.63 -14.06 -1.56
N PHE A 96 -0.44 -12.98 -2.30
CA PHE A 96 -1.55 -12.23 -2.92
C PHE A 96 -1.56 -12.31 -4.44
N GLN A 97 -2.75 -12.28 -5.04
CA GLN A 97 -2.94 -12.03 -6.48
C GLN A 97 -3.23 -10.54 -6.73
N GLY A 98 -2.80 -10.03 -7.89
CA GLY A 98 -3.07 -8.63 -8.26
C GLY A 98 -4.52 -8.32 -8.61
N ARG A 99 -5.25 -9.32 -9.11
CA ARG A 99 -6.65 -9.22 -9.56
C ARG A 99 -7.34 -10.56 -9.36
N CYS A 100 -8.68 -10.56 -9.36
CA CYS A 100 -9.46 -11.78 -9.24
C CYS A 100 -9.10 -12.79 -10.36
N ASN A 101 -9.07 -14.09 -10.03
CA ASN A 101 -8.74 -15.17 -10.97
C ASN A 101 -7.36 -15.05 -11.67
N LYS A 102 -6.40 -14.35 -11.04
CA LYS A 102 -5.00 -14.32 -11.51
C LYS A 102 -4.09 -15.08 -10.53
N LEU A 103 -2.86 -15.33 -10.95
CA LEU A 103 -1.90 -16.06 -10.12
C LEU A 103 -1.42 -15.20 -8.95
N VAL A 104 -0.92 -15.88 -7.91
CA VAL A 104 -0.13 -15.28 -6.83
C VAL A 104 1.12 -14.60 -7.40
N ASP A 105 1.58 -13.52 -6.78
CA ASP A 105 2.84 -12.85 -7.11
C ASP A 105 3.38 -12.08 -5.90
N GLY A 106 4.68 -12.26 -5.63
CA GLY A 106 5.40 -11.71 -4.47
C GLY A 106 5.35 -10.18 -4.37
N CYS A 107 5.27 -9.43 -5.46
CA CYS A 107 5.20 -7.97 -5.38
C CYS A 107 3.87 -7.48 -4.79
N TYR A 108 2.79 -8.25 -4.94
CA TYR A 108 1.50 -7.91 -4.32
C TYR A 108 1.49 -8.10 -2.80
N SER A 109 2.54 -8.69 -2.23
CA SER A 109 2.77 -8.68 -0.79
C SER A 109 2.80 -7.25 -0.23
N PHE A 110 3.25 -6.26 -1.01
CA PHE A 110 3.12 -4.86 -0.62
C PHE A 110 1.85 -4.21 -1.19
N TRP A 111 1.62 -4.34 -2.50
CA TRP A 111 0.52 -3.60 -3.14
C TRP A 111 -0.87 -3.97 -2.62
N GLN A 112 -1.08 -5.22 -2.20
CA GLN A 112 -2.34 -5.64 -1.59
C GLN A 112 -2.28 -5.54 -0.08
N ALA A 113 -1.28 -6.16 0.57
CA ALA A 113 -1.24 -6.19 2.05
C ALA A 113 -1.08 -4.78 2.65
N GLY A 114 -0.42 -3.85 1.94
CA GLY A 114 -0.27 -2.46 2.35
C GLY A 114 -1.56 -1.64 2.35
N LEU A 115 -2.64 -2.13 1.74
CA LEU A 115 -3.96 -1.51 1.87
C LEU A 115 -4.54 -1.71 3.27
N LEU A 116 -4.20 -2.80 3.97
CA LEU A 116 -4.84 -3.16 5.23
C LEU A 116 -4.46 -2.20 6.37
N PRO A 117 -3.19 -1.75 6.52
CA PRO A 117 -2.85 -0.65 7.42
C PRO A 117 -3.55 0.67 7.07
N LEU A 118 -3.71 0.97 5.77
CA LEU A 118 -4.41 2.20 5.33
C LEU A 118 -5.90 2.15 5.66
N LEU A 119 -6.55 1.01 5.41
CA LEU A 119 -7.94 0.76 5.75
C LEU A 119 -8.15 0.76 7.26
N HIS A 120 -7.25 0.15 8.03
CA HIS A 120 -7.28 0.16 9.48
C HIS A 120 -7.27 1.60 10.02
N ARG A 121 -6.34 2.44 9.53
CA ARG A 121 -6.30 3.86 9.88
C ARG A 121 -7.61 4.59 9.53
N ALA A 122 -8.12 4.37 8.32
CA ALA A 122 -9.32 5.03 7.83
C ALA A 122 -10.58 4.62 8.60
N LEU A 123 -10.71 3.36 8.98
CA LEU A 123 -11.80 2.84 9.80
C LEU A 123 -11.67 3.28 11.26
N HIS A 124 -10.45 3.28 11.81
CA HIS A 124 -10.18 3.75 13.17
C HIS A 124 -10.54 5.24 13.33
N ALA A 125 -10.23 6.07 12.33
CA ALA A 125 -10.61 7.48 12.31
C ALA A 125 -12.14 7.71 12.28
N ARG A 126 -12.93 6.69 11.92
CA ARG A 126 -14.40 6.71 11.99
C ARG A 126 -14.95 6.15 13.31
N GLY A 127 -14.08 5.77 14.25
CA GLY A 127 -14.48 5.19 15.53
C GLY A 127 -14.96 3.74 15.43
N ASP A 128 -14.48 2.97 14.44
CA ASP A 128 -14.84 1.55 14.33
C ASP A 128 -14.27 0.75 15.51
N THR A 129 -15.16 0.29 16.39
CA THR A 129 -14.83 -0.45 17.61
C THR A 129 -14.59 -1.94 17.37
N ALA A 130 -14.87 -2.45 16.17
CA ALA A 130 -14.65 -3.85 15.81
C ALA A 130 -13.23 -4.13 15.29
N LEU A 131 -12.40 -3.09 15.13
CA LEU A 131 -11.03 -3.23 14.67
C LEU A 131 -10.17 -4.01 15.68
N SER A 132 -9.33 -4.89 15.14
CA SER A 132 -8.35 -5.64 15.92
C SER A 132 -7.33 -4.70 16.57
N MET A 133 -6.88 -5.06 17.77
CA MET A 133 -5.84 -4.32 18.50
C MET A 133 -4.46 -4.97 18.38
N SER A 134 -4.30 -6.00 17.56
CA SER A 134 -3.03 -6.74 17.46
C SER A 134 -2.68 -7.23 16.07
N HIS A 135 -3.61 -7.20 15.12
CA HIS A 135 -3.42 -7.80 13.80
C HIS A 135 -4.06 -6.97 12.70
N TRP A 136 -3.44 -7.01 11.52
CA TRP A 136 -4.06 -6.53 10.29
C TRP A 136 -5.15 -7.51 9.82
N MET A 137 -6.08 -7.01 9.00
CA MET A 137 -7.21 -7.80 8.49
C MET A 137 -6.81 -8.73 7.32
N PHE A 138 -5.69 -9.44 7.44
CA PHE A 138 -5.24 -10.50 6.54
C PHE A 138 -4.41 -11.53 7.31
N ASP A 139 -4.18 -12.71 6.74
CA ASP A 139 -3.34 -13.73 7.39
C ASP A 139 -1.86 -13.34 7.30
N GLN A 140 -1.38 -12.69 8.35
CA GLN A 140 0.00 -12.21 8.46
C GLN A 140 1.02 -13.35 8.41
N SER A 141 0.73 -14.49 9.05
CA SER A 141 1.65 -15.63 9.08
C SER A 141 1.76 -16.29 7.70
N ALA A 142 0.64 -16.52 7.03
CA ALA A 142 0.63 -17.12 5.69
C ALA A 142 1.37 -16.25 4.66
N LEU A 143 1.26 -14.92 4.76
CA LEU A 143 2.02 -14.03 3.86
C LEU A 143 3.54 -14.14 4.13
N GLN A 144 3.96 -14.19 5.40
CA GLN A 144 5.37 -14.37 5.73
C GLN A 144 5.90 -15.71 5.24
N GLU A 145 5.15 -16.80 5.44
CA GLU A 145 5.51 -18.13 4.94
C GLU A 145 5.67 -18.13 3.42
N TYR A 146 4.73 -17.55 2.67
CA TYR A 146 4.86 -17.42 1.21
C TYR A 146 6.15 -16.71 0.80
N ILE A 147 6.45 -15.57 1.42
CA ILE A 147 7.64 -14.78 1.06
C ILE A 147 8.92 -15.54 1.41
N LEU A 148 9.01 -16.08 2.62
CA LEU A 148 10.21 -16.74 3.14
C LEU A 148 10.47 -18.08 2.43
N LEU A 149 9.44 -18.84 2.08
CA LEU A 149 9.59 -20.16 1.47
C LEU A 149 9.62 -20.13 -0.07
N CYS A 150 8.86 -19.22 -0.70
CA CYS A 150 8.61 -19.27 -2.15
C CYS A 150 9.27 -18.12 -2.93
N CYS A 151 9.56 -16.99 -2.30
CA CYS A 151 9.98 -15.77 -3.00
C CYS A 151 11.46 -15.42 -2.85
N GLN A 152 12.29 -16.29 -2.26
CA GLN A 152 13.72 -16.04 -2.10
C GLN A 152 14.54 -16.75 -3.17
N CYS A 153 15.46 -16.02 -3.83
CA CYS A 153 16.47 -16.63 -4.68
C CYS A 153 17.65 -17.10 -3.81
N PRO A 154 18.10 -18.36 -3.92
CA PRO A 154 19.24 -18.86 -3.13
C PRO A 154 20.53 -18.06 -3.29
N ALA A 155 20.72 -17.37 -4.42
CA ALA A 155 21.88 -16.51 -4.68
C ALA A 155 21.72 -15.06 -4.17
N GLY A 156 20.64 -14.76 -3.42
CA GLY A 156 20.26 -13.43 -2.95
C GLY A 156 19.21 -12.74 -3.83
N GLY A 157 18.44 -11.81 -3.25
CA GLY A 157 17.32 -11.14 -3.91
C GLY A 157 16.01 -11.96 -3.85
N LEU A 158 14.88 -11.29 -4.09
CA LEU A 158 13.55 -11.90 -4.10
C LEU A 158 12.92 -11.82 -5.49
N LEU A 159 11.84 -12.57 -5.68
CA LEU A 159 11.24 -12.87 -6.98
C LEU A 159 9.71 -12.93 -6.89
N ASP A 160 9.06 -13.03 -8.05
CA ASP A 160 7.61 -13.15 -8.20
C ASP A 160 7.07 -14.44 -7.53
N LYS A 161 7.49 -15.61 -8.02
CA LYS A 161 7.07 -16.95 -7.59
C LYS A 161 8.11 -17.99 -8.02
N PRO A 162 8.13 -19.21 -7.44
CA PRO A 162 9.06 -20.26 -7.84
C PRO A 162 9.11 -20.48 -9.36
N GLY A 163 10.32 -20.57 -9.90
CA GLY A 163 10.57 -20.68 -11.34
C GLY A 163 10.73 -19.35 -12.08
N LYS A 164 10.56 -18.20 -11.41
CA LYS A 164 10.88 -16.87 -11.97
C LYS A 164 12.27 -16.40 -11.56
N SER A 165 12.88 -15.53 -12.37
CA SER A 165 14.15 -14.89 -12.06
C SER A 165 13.98 -13.82 -10.98
N ARG A 166 15.04 -13.58 -10.20
CA ARG A 166 15.12 -12.46 -9.26
C ARG A 166 15.23 -11.12 -9.99
N ASP A 167 14.74 -10.07 -9.36
CA ASP A 167 14.98 -8.68 -9.78
C ASP A 167 14.85 -7.73 -8.58
N PHE A 168 15.28 -6.47 -8.76
CA PHE A 168 15.26 -5.48 -7.69
C PHE A 168 13.83 -5.03 -7.32
N TYR A 169 12.90 -5.11 -8.26
CA TYR A 169 11.51 -4.73 -8.03
C TYR A 169 10.84 -5.71 -7.04
N HIS A 170 10.92 -7.01 -7.30
CA HIS A 170 10.41 -8.03 -6.38
C HIS A 170 11.20 -8.07 -5.08
N THR A 171 12.52 -7.86 -5.13
CA THR A 171 13.33 -7.68 -3.91
C THR A 171 12.77 -6.58 -3.02
N CYS A 172 12.47 -5.41 -3.58
CA CYS A 172 11.88 -4.30 -2.83
C CYS A 172 10.51 -4.68 -2.26
N TYR A 173 9.56 -5.07 -3.11
CA TYR A 173 8.17 -5.21 -2.70
C TYR A 173 7.85 -6.47 -1.89
N CYS A 174 8.63 -7.55 -2.06
CA CYS A 174 8.53 -8.69 -1.15
C CYS A 174 9.01 -8.32 0.26
N LEU A 175 10.14 -7.61 0.39
CA LEU A 175 10.63 -7.16 1.70
C LEU A 175 9.70 -6.13 2.34
N SER A 176 9.17 -5.19 1.56
CA SER A 176 8.16 -4.25 2.05
C SER A 176 6.90 -4.96 2.55
N GLY A 177 6.40 -5.97 1.82
CA GLY A 177 5.27 -6.78 2.24
C GLY A 177 5.56 -7.62 3.49
N LEU A 178 6.76 -8.20 3.58
CA LEU A 178 7.23 -8.95 4.75
C LEU A 178 7.26 -8.05 6.00
N SER A 179 7.77 -6.83 5.87
CA SER A 179 7.75 -5.83 6.94
C SER A 179 6.31 -5.50 7.39
N ILE A 180 5.38 -5.28 6.45
CA ILE A 180 3.96 -5.04 6.78
C ILE A 180 3.33 -6.22 7.53
N ALA A 181 3.64 -7.45 7.12
CA ALA A 181 3.15 -8.65 7.76
C ALA A 181 3.73 -8.87 9.16
N GLN A 182 4.91 -8.34 9.45
CA GLN A 182 5.56 -8.47 10.76
C GLN A 182 5.07 -7.44 11.78
N HIS A 183 4.72 -6.23 11.34
CA HIS A 183 4.54 -5.08 12.22
C HIS A 183 3.10 -4.58 12.21
N PHE A 184 2.39 -4.76 13.31
CA PHE A 184 1.11 -4.10 13.59
C PHE A 184 1.31 -2.86 14.46
N GLY A 185 0.61 -1.77 14.13
CA GLY A 185 0.65 -0.53 14.90
C GLY A 185 -0.62 0.31 14.78
N SER A 186 -1.24 0.66 15.91
CA SER A 186 -2.44 1.51 15.95
C SER A 186 -2.47 2.36 17.21
N GLY A 187 -2.19 3.65 17.08
CA GLY A 187 -2.00 4.53 18.25
C GLY A 187 -0.76 4.15 19.04
N GLU A 188 -0.90 3.95 20.34
CA GLU A 188 0.17 3.49 21.24
C GLU A 188 0.39 1.96 21.19
N ILE A 189 -0.48 1.24 20.47
CA ILE A 189 -0.47 -0.22 20.45
C ILE A 189 0.46 -0.70 19.34
N HIS A 190 1.37 -1.59 19.73
CA HIS A 190 2.31 -2.25 18.84
C HIS A 190 2.30 -3.76 19.10
N HIS A 191 2.25 -4.54 18.03
CA HIS A 191 2.32 -5.99 18.10
C HIS A 191 3.15 -6.50 16.93
N GLU A 192 4.08 -7.42 17.21
CA GLU A 192 4.96 -7.98 16.20
C GLU A 192 4.72 -9.49 16.08
N VAL A 193 4.68 -9.98 14.84
CA VAL A 193 4.61 -11.40 14.52
C VAL A 193 5.76 -11.70 13.57
N VAL A 194 6.83 -12.32 14.05
CA VAL A 194 8.00 -12.66 13.21
C VAL A 194 8.07 -14.16 13.03
N MET A 195 7.86 -14.63 11.80
CA MET A 195 7.95 -16.05 11.45
C MET A 195 9.41 -16.50 11.29
N GLY A 196 9.73 -17.67 11.85
CA GLY A 196 11.06 -18.27 11.78
C GLY A 196 12.04 -17.67 12.80
N PRO A 197 13.35 -17.67 12.50
CA PRO A 197 14.36 -17.14 13.41
C PRO A 197 14.18 -15.62 13.62
N PRO A 198 14.51 -15.09 14.82
CA PRO A 198 14.26 -13.67 15.17
C PRO A 198 15.00 -12.68 14.27
N GLU A 199 16.08 -13.11 13.61
CA GLU A 199 16.85 -12.33 12.64
C GLU A 199 16.06 -12.01 11.35
N ASN A 200 14.94 -12.69 11.11
CA ASN A 200 14.03 -12.37 9.99
C ASN A 200 13.32 -11.02 10.17
N ARG A 201 13.38 -10.42 11.37
CA ARG A 201 12.73 -9.15 11.67
C ARG A 201 13.29 -8.03 10.80
N LEU A 202 12.46 -7.47 9.95
CA LEU A 202 12.77 -6.29 9.14
C LEU A 202 12.46 -5.00 9.90
N GLN A 203 13.03 -3.89 9.44
CA GLN A 203 12.59 -2.57 9.88
C GLN A 203 11.16 -2.29 9.38
N PRO A 204 10.33 -1.55 10.14
CA PRO A 204 8.98 -1.19 9.71
C PRO A 204 9.01 -0.28 8.48
N THR A 205 8.00 -0.39 7.62
CA THR A 205 7.77 0.52 6.48
C THR A 205 6.48 1.31 6.67
N HIS A 206 6.50 2.59 6.28
CA HIS A 206 5.34 3.47 6.33
C HIS A 206 4.36 3.07 5.21
N PRO A 207 3.11 2.71 5.52
CA PRO A 207 2.20 2.08 4.56
C PRO A 207 1.80 2.99 3.39
N VAL A 208 1.90 4.32 3.56
CA VAL A 208 1.62 5.29 2.48
C VAL A 208 2.79 5.47 1.52
N TYR A 209 4.04 5.51 2.01
CA TYR A 209 5.20 5.98 1.24
C TYR A 209 6.20 4.86 0.92
N ASN A 210 6.05 3.69 1.54
CA ASN A 210 6.98 2.57 1.47
C ASN A 210 8.44 2.93 1.80
N LEU A 211 8.61 3.81 2.80
CA LEU A 211 9.90 4.19 3.38
C LEU A 211 9.83 3.92 4.88
N THR A 212 10.96 3.77 5.57
CA THR A 212 10.91 3.61 7.03
C THR A 212 10.23 4.84 7.67
N PRO A 213 9.34 4.66 8.67
CA PRO A 213 8.60 5.76 9.28
C PRO A 213 9.48 6.93 9.74
N GLN A 214 10.68 6.65 10.26
CA GLN A 214 11.64 7.66 10.68
C GLN A 214 12.10 8.56 9.52
N LYS A 215 12.26 8.00 8.30
CA LYS A 215 12.64 8.77 7.11
C LYS A 215 11.50 9.67 6.65
N VAL A 216 10.25 9.19 6.70
CA VAL A 216 9.06 9.99 6.40
C VAL A 216 8.96 11.19 7.35
N VAL A 217 9.02 10.94 8.66
CA VAL A 217 8.96 12.01 9.68
C VAL A 217 10.09 13.02 9.46
N ARG A 218 11.33 12.56 9.27
CA ARG A 218 12.47 13.45 9.05
C ARG A 218 12.32 14.30 7.79
N ALA A 219 11.85 13.73 6.68
CA ALA A 219 11.65 14.46 5.43
C ALA A 219 10.55 15.52 5.61
N VAL A 220 9.39 15.14 6.13
CA VAL A 220 8.27 16.06 6.36
C VAL A 220 8.67 17.21 7.29
N MET A 221 9.30 16.90 8.43
CA MET A 221 9.74 17.93 9.39
C MET A 221 10.79 18.88 8.79
N HIS A 222 11.62 18.40 7.87
CA HIS A 222 12.59 19.25 7.18
C HIS A 222 11.91 20.21 6.19
N PHE A 223 11.02 19.71 5.32
CA PHE A 223 10.38 20.54 4.30
C PHE A 223 9.27 21.44 4.84
N LEU A 224 8.67 21.11 5.99
CA LEU A 224 7.75 22.03 6.70
C LEU A 224 8.43 23.32 7.17
N GLN A 225 9.77 23.36 7.26
CA GLN A 225 10.53 24.57 7.58
C GLN A 225 10.72 25.48 6.36
N GLN A 226 10.39 25.00 5.16
CA GLN A 226 10.50 25.76 3.92
C GLN A 226 9.10 26.24 3.51
N PRO A 227 8.97 27.46 2.94
CA PRO A 227 7.69 27.94 2.44
C PRO A 227 7.22 27.08 1.27
N VAL A 228 5.91 26.94 1.13
CA VAL A 228 5.31 26.42 -0.11
C VAL A 228 5.73 27.36 -1.24
N PRO A 229 6.31 26.86 -2.37
CA PRO A 229 6.72 27.72 -3.47
C PRO A 229 5.56 28.60 -3.98
N SER A 230 5.79 29.91 -4.07
CA SER A 230 4.81 30.84 -4.65
C SER A 230 4.71 30.61 -6.16
N LEU A 231 3.50 30.78 -6.70
CA LEU A 231 3.24 30.79 -8.15
C LEU A 231 3.49 32.19 -8.76
N GLU A 232 4.24 33.05 -8.06
CA GLU A 232 4.62 34.38 -8.53
C GLU A 232 5.71 34.31 -9.60
#